data_AF-A0A2W5BRG6-F1
#
_entry.id   AF-A0A2W5BRG6-F1
#
_cell.length_a   1.000
_cell.length_b   1.000
_cell.length_c   1.000
_cell.angle_alpha   90.00
_cell.angle_beta   90.00
_cell.angle_gamma   90.00
#
_symmetry.space_group_name_H-M   'P 1'
#
loop_
_entity.id
_entity.type
_entity.pdbx_description
1 polymer ?
#
loop_
_entity_poly.entity_id
_entity_poly.type
_entity_poly.pdbx_seq_one_letter_code
_entity_poly.pdbx_strand_id
1 'polypeptide(L)'
;MNTPISIAAAFSHYAGRIADKVGMPEQPSLFRECAELVFNAIWELETGDEKNPLAKMRLAEAKASQWLKPRYEAYQKYAPDFFRNTPGADHDAIIIAMLCGEHTDMAHLPADGNDDPDLPTVFRNVSVDDQSIMRAEEIMEEAQKIVRALLAAEDNHDYPEAKPEAVYLAHGFLGDELCAVDLNEADAYDEERIRNIRDNLLSPVRAFVHTYTRLGQEILQHADHIEYRLEALAEINAPSPPLQNNTAHKKPTLT
;
A
#
# COMPACT_ATOMS: atom_id res chain seq x y z
N MET A 1 8.80 39.84 -22.46
CA MET A 1 7.47 39.81 -21.81
C MET A 1 7.23 38.36 -21.42
N ASN A 2 7.13 38.06 -20.12
CA ASN A 2 6.84 36.69 -19.66
C ASN A 2 5.33 36.50 -19.67
N THR A 3 4.83 35.68 -20.59
CA THR A 3 3.43 35.24 -20.57
C THR A 3 3.24 34.45 -19.27
N PRO A 4 2.26 34.78 -18.42
CA PRO A 4 1.97 33.97 -17.24
C PRO A 4 1.60 32.56 -17.72
N ILE A 5 2.38 31.57 -17.30
CA ILE A 5 2.04 30.16 -17.50
C ILE A 5 0.76 29.91 -16.68
N SER A 6 -0.28 29.39 -17.32
CA SER A 6 -1.48 28.95 -16.62
C SER A 6 -1.09 27.94 -15.53
N ILE A 7 -1.69 28.03 -14.35
CA ILE A 7 -1.41 27.09 -13.24
C ILE A 7 -1.58 25.64 -13.71
N ALA A 8 -2.57 25.37 -14.55
CA ALA A 8 -2.77 24.07 -15.18
C ALA A 8 -1.55 23.62 -16.02
N ALA A 9 -1.01 24.52 -16.85
CA ALA A 9 0.18 24.21 -17.66
C ALA A 9 1.44 24.00 -16.79
N ALA A 10 1.53 24.67 -15.64
CA ALA A 10 2.58 24.38 -14.66
C ALA A 10 2.37 23.00 -14.04
N PHE A 11 1.16 22.65 -13.62
CA PHE A 11 0.85 21.37 -12.97
C PHE A 11 1.13 20.19 -13.90
N SER A 12 0.65 20.23 -15.16
CA SER A 12 0.95 19.18 -16.13
C SER A 12 2.46 19.10 -16.46
N HIS A 13 3.18 20.23 -16.42
CA HIS A 13 4.65 20.22 -16.54
C HIS A 13 5.34 19.51 -15.36
N TYR A 14 4.92 19.79 -14.12
CA TYR A 14 5.46 19.13 -12.93
C TYR A 14 5.08 17.64 -12.88
N ALA A 15 3.85 17.28 -13.24
CA ALA A 15 3.41 15.89 -13.39
C ALA A 15 4.29 15.13 -14.39
N GLY A 16 4.58 15.74 -15.54
CA GLY A 16 5.50 15.17 -16.52
C GLY A 16 6.91 14.92 -15.95
N ARG A 17 7.46 15.88 -15.20
CA ARG A 17 8.76 15.73 -14.53
C ARG A 17 8.77 14.63 -13.46
N ILE A 18 7.67 14.47 -12.74
CA ILE A 18 7.49 13.39 -11.75
C ILE A 18 7.46 12.04 -12.45
N ALA A 19 6.64 11.90 -13.50
CA ALA A 19 6.57 10.70 -14.33
C ALA A 19 7.96 10.31 -14.88
N ASP A 20 8.70 11.28 -15.43
CA ASP A 20 10.05 11.05 -15.95
C ASP A 20 11.03 10.59 -14.86
N LYS A 21 10.97 11.19 -13.67
CA LYS A 21 11.82 10.80 -12.52
C LYS A 21 11.52 9.40 -12.00
N VAL A 22 10.24 9.02 -12.01
CA VAL A 22 9.78 7.71 -11.56
C VAL A 22 9.98 6.64 -12.64
N GLY A 23 10.18 7.03 -13.91
CA GLY A 23 10.34 6.11 -15.03
C GLY A 23 9.01 5.63 -15.61
N MET A 24 7.95 6.41 -15.42
CA MET A 24 6.64 6.17 -16.06
C MET A 24 6.73 6.49 -17.55
N PRO A 25 6.16 5.65 -18.43
CA PRO A 25 6.20 5.90 -19.87
C PRO A 25 5.34 7.12 -20.23
N GLU A 26 5.59 7.67 -21.42
CA GLU A 26 4.69 8.67 -22.02
C GLU A 26 3.34 8.10 -22.42
N GLN A 27 3.27 6.79 -22.65
CA GLN A 27 2.08 6.06 -23.06
C GLN A 27 1.96 4.75 -22.26
N PRO A 28 0.75 4.38 -21.79
CA PRO A 28 -0.51 5.13 -21.85
C PRO A 28 -0.49 6.43 -21.03
N SER A 29 -1.31 7.41 -21.43
CA SER A 29 -1.40 8.72 -20.75
C SER A 29 -1.81 8.60 -19.28
N LEU A 30 -2.58 7.55 -18.94
CA LEU A 30 -3.06 7.27 -17.60
C LEU A 30 -2.00 7.36 -16.50
N PHE A 31 -0.75 6.93 -16.75
CA PHE A 31 0.32 7.04 -15.75
C PHE A 31 0.68 8.49 -15.42
N ARG A 32 0.69 9.36 -16.43
CA ARG A 32 0.95 10.78 -16.26
C ARG A 32 -0.23 11.49 -15.61
N GLU A 33 -1.45 11.06 -15.94
CA GLU A 33 -2.68 11.57 -15.33
C GLU A 33 -2.73 11.19 -13.83
N CYS A 34 -2.34 9.97 -13.46
CA CYS A 34 -2.16 9.56 -12.06
C CYS A 34 -1.08 10.41 -11.35
N ALA A 35 0.04 10.69 -12.03
CA ALA A 35 1.08 11.54 -11.48
C ALA A 35 0.61 12.98 -11.24
N GLU A 36 -0.24 13.50 -12.14
CA GLU A 36 -0.88 14.82 -12.00
C GLU A 36 -1.85 14.84 -10.81
N LEU A 37 -2.71 13.83 -10.68
CA LEU A 37 -3.64 13.70 -9.57
C LEU A 37 -2.92 13.68 -8.22
N VAL A 38 -1.88 12.84 -8.07
CA VAL A 38 -1.10 12.76 -6.83
C VAL A 38 -0.35 14.06 -6.55
N PHE A 39 0.23 14.69 -7.58
CA PHE A 39 0.89 15.99 -7.42
C PHE A 39 -0.08 17.06 -6.91
N ASN A 40 -1.28 17.12 -7.48
CA ASN A 40 -2.31 18.07 -7.09
C ASN A 40 -2.74 17.84 -5.64
N ALA A 41 -3.02 16.59 -5.27
CA ALA A 41 -3.39 16.21 -3.91
C ALA A 41 -2.32 16.63 -2.88
N ILE A 42 -1.06 16.32 -3.15
CA ILE A 42 0.06 16.66 -2.25
C ILE A 42 0.30 18.18 -2.21
N TRP A 43 0.20 18.87 -3.35
CA TRP A 43 0.31 20.32 -3.42
C TRP A 43 -0.73 21.00 -2.51
N GLU A 44 -1.93 20.47 -2.41
CA GLU A 44 -3.02 21.07 -1.63
C GLU A 44 -2.96 20.66 -0.15
N LEU A 45 -2.80 19.37 0.12
CA LEU A 45 -2.94 18.82 1.47
C LEU A 45 -1.65 18.87 2.29
N GLU A 46 -0.50 18.77 1.64
CA GLU A 46 0.72 18.33 2.31
C GLU A 46 1.89 19.31 2.25
N THR A 47 1.76 20.40 1.51
CA THR A 47 2.81 21.42 1.44
C THR A 47 2.66 22.53 2.51
N GLY A 48 1.60 22.46 3.33
CA GLY A 48 1.39 23.30 4.51
C GLY A 48 1.36 24.80 4.22
N ASP A 49 2.01 25.58 5.09
CA ASP A 49 2.04 27.05 5.06
C ASP A 49 3.05 27.64 4.07
N GLU A 50 3.66 26.86 3.17
CA GLU A 50 4.63 27.40 2.21
C GLU A 50 3.97 28.43 1.29
N LYS A 51 4.27 29.71 1.55
CA LYS A 51 3.65 30.85 0.87
C LYS A 51 4.28 31.13 -0.49
N ASN A 52 5.50 30.66 -0.74
CA ASN A 52 6.17 30.83 -2.01
C ASN A 52 5.69 29.76 -3.00
N PRO A 53 4.99 30.12 -4.10
CA PRO A 53 4.42 29.14 -5.01
C PRO A 53 5.47 28.22 -5.65
N LEU A 54 6.66 28.74 -5.97
CA LEU A 54 7.71 27.93 -6.58
C LEU A 54 8.32 26.94 -5.59
N ALA A 55 8.52 27.36 -4.34
CA ALA A 55 9.01 26.48 -3.28
C ALA A 55 7.98 25.38 -2.97
N LYS A 56 6.70 25.76 -2.87
CA LYS A 56 5.57 24.85 -2.72
C LYS A 56 5.56 23.80 -3.85
N MET A 57 5.92 24.20 -5.08
CA MET A 57 5.77 23.33 -6.28
C MET A 57 6.87 22.28 -6.25
N ARG A 58 8.07 22.70 -5.89
CA ARG A 58 9.22 21.81 -5.72
C ARG A 58 9.02 20.84 -4.55
N LEU A 59 8.41 21.30 -3.46
CA LEU A 59 8.10 20.44 -2.32
C LEU A 59 7.06 19.37 -2.70
N ALA A 60 5.96 19.77 -3.35
CA ALA A 60 4.96 18.85 -3.88
C ALA A 60 5.56 17.85 -4.87
N GLU A 61 6.39 18.32 -5.80
CA GLU A 61 7.09 17.47 -6.77
C GLU A 61 7.96 16.41 -6.09
N ALA A 62 8.72 16.81 -5.06
CA ALA A 62 9.61 15.91 -4.33
C ALA A 62 8.81 14.84 -3.57
N LYS A 63 7.76 15.25 -2.85
CA LYS A 63 6.86 14.35 -2.12
C LYS A 63 6.12 13.39 -3.04
N ALA A 64 5.53 13.90 -4.13
CA ALA A 64 4.85 13.09 -5.13
C ALA A 64 5.79 12.07 -5.79
N SER A 65 7.04 12.47 -6.10
CA SER A 65 8.04 11.53 -6.62
C SER A 65 8.39 10.43 -5.61
N GLN A 66 8.55 10.79 -4.33
CA GLN A 66 8.82 9.83 -3.25
C GLN A 66 7.64 8.87 -3.05
N TRP A 67 6.41 9.36 -3.19
CA TRP A 67 5.18 8.60 -3.05
C TRP A 67 4.95 7.61 -4.18
N LEU A 68 5.06 8.10 -5.43
CA LEU A 68 4.74 7.34 -6.64
C LEU A 68 5.80 6.31 -6.99
N LYS A 69 7.07 6.57 -6.66
CA LYS A 69 8.16 5.67 -7.03
C LYS A 69 7.97 4.23 -6.56
N PRO A 70 7.80 3.94 -5.25
CA PRO A 70 7.62 2.56 -4.80
C PRO A 70 6.35 1.91 -5.36
N ARG A 71 5.26 2.69 -5.52
CA ARG A 71 4.00 2.19 -6.09
C ARG A 71 4.11 1.81 -7.55
N TYR A 72 4.81 2.64 -8.34
CA TYR A 72 5.05 2.33 -9.74
C TYR A 72 6.03 1.15 -9.91
N GLU A 73 7.04 1.04 -9.06
CA GLU A 73 7.92 -0.15 -9.02
C GLU A 73 7.13 -1.42 -8.70
N ALA A 74 6.20 -1.37 -7.75
CA ALA A 74 5.29 -2.47 -7.44
C ALA A 74 4.36 -2.79 -8.63
N TYR A 75 3.79 -1.77 -9.27
CA TYR A 75 3.01 -1.92 -10.50
C TYR A 75 3.80 -2.68 -11.56
N GLN A 76 5.02 -2.23 -11.89
CA GLN A 76 5.85 -2.85 -12.91
C GLN A 76 6.17 -4.32 -12.61
N LYS A 77 6.35 -4.63 -11.33
CA LYS A 77 6.74 -5.97 -10.88
C LYS A 77 5.58 -6.96 -10.88
N TYR A 78 4.38 -6.53 -10.46
CA TYR A 78 3.28 -7.45 -10.13
C TYR A 78 2.08 -7.33 -11.06
N ALA A 79 1.70 -6.12 -11.49
CA ALA A 79 0.47 -5.90 -12.26
C ALA A 79 0.45 -6.64 -13.62
N PRO A 80 1.56 -6.73 -14.39
CA PRO A 80 1.56 -7.48 -15.65
C PRO A 80 1.20 -8.97 -15.51
N ASP A 81 1.57 -9.60 -14.39
CA ASP A 81 1.21 -10.99 -14.11
C ASP A 81 -0.27 -11.11 -13.72
N PHE A 82 -0.74 -10.21 -12.85
CA PHE A 82 -2.15 -10.15 -12.45
C PHE A 82 -3.08 -10.00 -13.66
N PHE A 83 -2.82 -9.02 -14.54
CA PHE A 83 -3.66 -8.78 -15.72
C PHE A 83 -3.64 -9.92 -16.72
N ARG A 84 -2.49 -10.59 -16.89
CA ARG A 84 -2.38 -11.76 -17.76
C ARG A 84 -3.27 -12.90 -17.29
N ASN A 85 -3.36 -13.09 -15.97
CA ASN A 85 -4.07 -14.20 -15.36
C ASN A 85 -5.54 -13.87 -15.00
N THR A 86 -5.95 -12.60 -15.12
CA THR A 86 -7.28 -12.10 -14.75
C THR A 86 -7.95 -11.39 -15.93
N PRO A 87 -8.35 -12.13 -16.98
CA PRO A 87 -9.00 -11.53 -18.14
C PRO A 87 -10.34 -10.91 -17.74
N GLY A 88 -10.52 -9.62 -18.07
CA GLY A 88 -11.74 -8.87 -17.73
C GLY A 88 -11.62 -7.98 -16.50
N ALA A 89 -10.45 -7.93 -15.85
CA ALA A 89 -10.18 -6.96 -14.81
C ALA A 89 -10.27 -5.52 -15.34
N ASP A 90 -10.72 -4.60 -14.49
CA ASP A 90 -10.76 -3.16 -14.80
C ASP A 90 -9.36 -2.55 -14.71
N HIS A 91 -8.65 -2.55 -15.84
CA HIS A 91 -7.23 -2.17 -15.92
C HIS A 91 -6.98 -0.73 -15.47
N ASP A 92 -7.80 0.21 -15.92
CA ASP A 92 -7.58 1.62 -15.62
C ASP A 92 -7.89 1.91 -14.15
N ALA A 93 -8.99 1.38 -13.64
CA ALA A 93 -9.38 1.54 -12.24
C ALA A 93 -8.33 0.97 -11.27
N ILE A 94 -7.78 -0.22 -11.52
CA ILE A 94 -6.73 -0.77 -10.63
C ILE A 94 -5.41 0.00 -10.75
N ILE A 95 -5.04 0.50 -11.93
CA ILE A 95 -3.85 1.37 -12.08
C ILE A 95 -4.03 2.63 -11.25
N ILE A 96 -5.19 3.28 -11.34
CA ILE A 96 -5.53 4.48 -10.57
C ILE A 96 -5.47 4.16 -9.07
N ALA A 97 -6.14 3.09 -8.61
CA ALA A 97 -6.15 2.69 -7.21
C ALA A 97 -4.74 2.42 -6.66
N MET A 98 -3.91 1.68 -7.42
CA MET A 98 -2.54 1.36 -7.02
C MET A 98 -1.62 2.59 -6.93
N LEU A 99 -1.72 3.50 -7.91
CA LEU A 99 -0.79 4.62 -8.01
C LEU A 99 -1.24 5.82 -7.18
N CYS A 100 -2.54 6.11 -7.17
CA CYS A 100 -3.10 7.25 -6.47
C CYS A 100 -3.38 6.93 -4.99
N GLY A 101 -3.72 5.69 -4.64
CA GLY A 101 -4.02 5.30 -3.26
C GLY A 101 -5.09 6.20 -2.66
N GLU A 102 -4.92 6.63 -1.41
CA GLU A 102 -5.84 7.55 -0.72
C GLU A 102 -6.03 8.92 -1.38
N HIS A 103 -5.22 9.26 -2.39
CA HIS A 103 -5.39 10.51 -3.12
C HIS A 103 -6.48 10.45 -4.20
N THR A 104 -7.06 9.28 -4.51
CA THR A 104 -8.16 9.17 -5.49
C THR A 104 -9.32 10.10 -5.16
N ASP A 105 -9.67 10.20 -3.88
CA ASP A 105 -10.82 10.98 -3.38
C ASP A 105 -10.69 12.48 -3.70
N MET A 106 -9.45 12.94 -3.91
CA MET A 106 -9.15 14.33 -4.27
C MET A 106 -9.60 14.68 -5.69
N ALA A 107 -9.79 13.70 -6.56
CA ALA A 107 -10.26 13.93 -7.92
C ALA A 107 -11.66 14.55 -7.96
N HIS A 108 -12.51 14.22 -6.99
CA HIS A 108 -13.88 14.71 -6.89
C HIS A 108 -14.01 16.03 -6.12
N LEU A 109 -12.91 16.58 -5.62
CA LEU A 109 -12.96 17.88 -4.98
C LEU A 109 -13.13 19.00 -6.01
N PRO A 110 -13.96 20.02 -5.72
CA PRO A 110 -14.03 21.21 -6.55
C PRO A 110 -12.66 21.88 -6.62
N ALA A 111 -12.24 22.32 -7.80
CA ALA A 111 -11.10 23.23 -7.90
C ALA A 111 -11.46 24.54 -7.17
N ASP A 112 -10.59 24.99 -6.26
CA ASP A 112 -10.81 26.24 -5.51
C ASP A 112 -11.01 27.40 -6.51
N GLY A 113 -12.09 28.17 -6.35
CA GLY A 113 -12.35 29.40 -7.11
C GLY A 113 -13.63 29.43 -7.95
N ASN A 114 -14.43 28.36 -8.00
CA ASN A 114 -15.79 28.40 -8.56
C ASN A 114 -16.84 28.49 -7.44
N ASP A 115 -16.92 29.66 -6.79
CA ASP A 115 -18.02 30.02 -5.89
C ASP A 115 -19.26 30.54 -6.65
N ASP A 116 -19.18 30.61 -7.98
CA ASP A 116 -20.28 31.04 -8.84
C ASP A 116 -21.24 29.85 -9.09
N PRO A 117 -22.46 29.87 -8.53
CA PRO A 117 -23.43 28.79 -8.68
C PRO A 117 -23.95 28.63 -10.12
N ASP A 118 -23.70 29.61 -11.01
CA ASP A 118 -24.13 29.58 -12.40
C ASP A 118 -23.06 28.99 -13.36
N LEU A 119 -21.85 28.70 -12.86
CA LEU A 119 -20.78 28.05 -13.63
C LEU A 119 -20.74 26.54 -13.37
N PRO A 120 -20.40 25.70 -14.37
CA PRO A 120 -20.16 24.29 -14.14
C PRO A 120 -19.08 24.11 -13.08
N THR A 121 -19.34 23.29 -12.07
CA THR A 121 -18.32 22.86 -11.11
C THR A 121 -17.21 22.16 -11.89
N VAL A 122 -15.99 22.70 -11.82
CA VAL A 122 -14.81 22.09 -12.43
C VAL A 122 -14.15 21.25 -11.35
N PHE A 123 -14.09 19.94 -11.56
CA PHE A 123 -13.38 19.02 -10.69
C PHE A 123 -11.87 19.15 -10.91
N ARG A 124 -11.09 18.86 -9.86
CA ARG A 124 -9.61 18.97 -9.88
C ARG A 124 -8.96 18.01 -10.88
N ASN A 125 -9.63 16.90 -11.19
CA ASN A 125 -9.19 15.99 -12.22
C ASN A 125 -9.81 16.38 -13.56
N VAL A 126 -8.96 16.75 -14.52
CA VAL A 126 -9.38 17.13 -15.87
C VAL A 126 -8.95 16.08 -16.90
N SER A 127 -8.18 15.08 -16.48
CA SER A 127 -7.42 14.22 -17.39
C SER A 127 -7.69 12.72 -17.22
N VAL A 128 -8.14 12.25 -16.06
CA VAL A 128 -8.65 10.86 -15.88
C VAL A 128 -10.18 10.84 -15.99
N ASP A 129 -10.71 9.77 -16.58
CA ASP A 129 -12.15 9.53 -16.68
C ASP A 129 -12.81 9.30 -15.30
N ASP A 130 -13.92 10.00 -15.03
CA ASP A 130 -14.64 9.93 -13.76
C ASP A 130 -15.13 8.52 -13.41
N GLN A 131 -15.52 7.71 -14.40
CA GLN A 131 -15.98 6.34 -14.12
C GLN A 131 -14.82 5.47 -13.64
N SER A 132 -13.64 5.61 -14.26
CA SER A 132 -12.43 4.91 -13.81
C SER A 132 -12.02 5.29 -12.39
N ILE A 133 -12.23 6.55 -11.99
CA ILE A 133 -11.97 7.03 -10.62
C ILE A 133 -12.96 6.40 -9.63
N MET A 134 -14.26 6.50 -9.92
CA MET A 134 -15.30 5.89 -9.07
C MET A 134 -15.07 4.38 -8.91
N ARG A 135 -14.67 3.70 -9.99
CA ARG A 135 -14.29 2.29 -9.95
C ARG A 135 -13.06 2.03 -9.11
N ALA A 136 -12.04 2.88 -9.20
CA ALA A 136 -10.84 2.78 -8.38
C ALA A 136 -11.18 2.91 -6.89
N GLU A 137 -12.03 3.87 -6.53
CA GLU A 137 -12.52 4.06 -5.16
C GLU A 137 -13.29 2.83 -4.65
N GLU A 138 -14.23 2.29 -5.45
CA GLU A 138 -14.94 1.04 -5.13
C GLU A 138 -13.97 -0.10 -4.82
N ILE A 139 -12.95 -0.28 -5.67
CA ILE A 139 -11.92 -1.32 -5.51
C ILE A 139 -11.11 -1.10 -4.23
N MET A 140 -10.71 0.14 -3.95
CA MET A 140 -9.94 0.47 -2.74
C MET A 140 -10.75 0.22 -1.48
N GLU A 141 -12.00 0.68 -1.43
CA GLU A 141 -12.88 0.45 -0.29
C GLU A 141 -13.08 -1.03 -0.02
N GLU A 142 -13.31 -1.83 -1.07
CA GLU A 142 -13.50 -3.27 -0.97
C GLU A 142 -12.22 -3.94 -0.46
N ALA A 143 -11.06 -3.58 -1.00
CA ALA A 143 -9.76 -4.07 -0.55
C ALA A 143 -9.48 -3.73 0.93
N GLN A 144 -9.78 -2.50 1.36
CA GLN A 144 -9.63 -2.11 2.76
C GLN A 144 -10.61 -2.85 3.68
N LYS A 145 -11.86 -3.08 3.24
CA LYS A 145 -12.86 -3.86 3.99
C LYS A 145 -12.34 -5.29 4.22
N ILE A 146 -11.75 -5.92 3.20
CA ILE A 146 -11.11 -7.24 3.31
C ILE A 146 -10.00 -7.21 4.36
N VAL A 147 -9.05 -6.27 4.26
CA VAL A 147 -7.93 -6.19 5.22
C VAL A 147 -8.41 -5.96 6.65
N ARG A 148 -9.38 -5.04 6.87
CA ARG A 148 -9.92 -4.77 8.21
C ARG A 148 -10.60 -6.00 8.81
N ALA A 149 -11.40 -6.72 8.03
CA ALA A 149 -12.08 -7.93 8.50
C ALA A 149 -11.09 -9.05 8.83
N LEU A 150 -10.03 -9.23 8.01
CA LEU A 150 -8.95 -10.19 8.27
C LEU A 150 -8.22 -9.90 9.58
N LEU A 151 -7.83 -8.63 9.82
CA LEU A 151 -7.07 -8.24 11.01
C LEU A 151 -7.94 -8.16 12.27
N ALA A 152 -9.26 -8.01 12.13
CA ALA A 152 -10.20 -8.06 13.24
C ALA A 152 -10.52 -9.48 13.72
N ALA A 153 -10.01 -10.51 13.04
CA ALA A 153 -10.32 -11.92 13.29
C ALA A 153 -11.84 -12.20 13.31
N GLU A 154 -12.61 -11.47 12.50
CA GLU A 154 -14.03 -11.74 12.31
C GLU A 154 -14.16 -13.09 11.58
N ASP A 155 -14.84 -14.05 12.21
CA ASP A 155 -14.92 -15.47 11.81
C ASP A 155 -15.11 -15.64 10.29
N ASN A 156 -14.09 -16.22 9.63
CA ASN A 156 -14.12 -16.85 8.30
C ASN A 156 -15.19 -16.31 7.34
N HIS A 157 -15.01 -15.07 6.90
CA HIS A 157 -15.54 -14.70 5.60
C HIS A 157 -14.64 -15.30 4.54
N ASP A 158 -15.06 -16.46 4.04
CA ASP A 158 -14.86 -16.77 2.63
C ASP A 158 -15.27 -15.47 1.88
N TYR A 159 -14.38 -14.90 1.07
CA TYR A 159 -14.68 -13.72 0.23
C TYR A 159 -15.00 -14.14 -1.22
N PRO A 160 -15.91 -15.12 -1.49
CA PRO A 160 -16.11 -15.66 -2.82
C PRO A 160 -16.76 -14.65 -3.77
N GLU A 161 -17.29 -13.54 -3.23
CA GLU A 161 -17.90 -12.46 -4.00
C GLU A 161 -16.93 -11.29 -4.25
N ALA A 162 -15.74 -11.29 -3.63
CA ALA A 162 -14.81 -10.17 -3.80
C ALA A 162 -14.23 -10.15 -5.22
N LYS A 163 -14.15 -8.95 -5.81
CA LYS A 163 -13.57 -8.78 -7.13
C LYS A 163 -12.07 -9.11 -7.10
N PRO A 164 -11.51 -9.75 -8.14
CA PRO A 164 -10.08 -10.07 -8.21
C PRO A 164 -9.16 -8.85 -7.99
N GLU A 165 -9.57 -7.68 -8.45
CA GLU A 165 -8.85 -6.40 -8.29
C GLU A 165 -8.77 -5.98 -6.82
N ALA A 166 -9.87 -6.12 -6.08
CA ALA A 166 -9.92 -5.81 -4.65
C ALA A 166 -9.06 -6.79 -3.86
N VAL A 167 -9.09 -8.09 -4.19
CA VAL A 167 -8.21 -9.11 -3.59
C VAL A 167 -6.75 -8.81 -3.88
N TYR A 168 -6.42 -8.45 -5.12
CA TYR A 168 -5.05 -8.08 -5.51
C TYR A 168 -4.55 -6.85 -4.74
N LEU A 169 -5.39 -5.82 -4.59
CA LEU A 169 -5.01 -4.63 -3.85
C LEU A 169 -4.93 -4.88 -2.33
N ALA A 170 -5.80 -5.74 -1.79
CA ALA A 170 -5.74 -6.18 -0.40
C ALA A 170 -4.42 -6.90 -0.07
N HIS A 171 -3.88 -7.70 -1.01
CA HIS A 171 -2.52 -8.23 -0.86
C HIS A 171 -1.49 -7.10 -0.72
N GLY A 172 -1.57 -6.06 -1.56
CA GLY A 172 -0.69 -4.89 -1.45
C GLY A 172 -0.72 -4.27 -0.05
N PHE A 173 -1.92 -3.99 0.47
CA PHE A 173 -2.09 -3.43 1.82
C PHE A 173 -1.55 -4.35 2.93
N LEU A 174 -1.78 -5.67 2.84
CA LEU A 174 -1.19 -6.61 3.79
C LEU A 174 0.35 -6.64 3.70
N GLY A 175 0.92 -6.46 2.51
CA GLY A 175 2.35 -6.29 2.32
C GLY A 175 2.89 -5.07 3.07
N ASP A 176 2.18 -3.94 3.00
CA ASP A 176 2.53 -2.72 3.73
C ASP A 176 2.47 -2.93 5.26
N GLU A 177 1.44 -3.63 5.76
CA GLU A 177 1.32 -3.99 7.18
C GLU A 177 2.48 -4.89 7.65
N LEU A 178 2.93 -5.85 6.83
CA LEU A 178 4.10 -6.67 7.16
C LEU A 178 5.40 -5.84 7.17
N CYS A 179 5.58 -4.94 6.19
CA CYS A 179 6.75 -4.06 6.14
C CYS A 179 6.80 -3.06 7.31
N ALA A 180 5.66 -2.78 7.95
CA ALA A 180 5.61 -1.96 9.17
C ALA A 180 6.14 -2.71 10.42
N VAL A 181 6.37 -4.02 10.35
CA VAL A 181 7.04 -4.77 11.42
C VAL A 181 8.54 -4.47 11.40
N ASP A 182 8.99 -3.61 12.31
CA ASP A 182 10.42 -3.25 12.41
C ASP A 182 11.25 -4.37 13.06
N LEU A 183 11.79 -5.25 12.22
CA LEU A 183 12.65 -6.34 12.64
C LEU A 183 14.01 -5.89 13.20
N ASN A 184 14.42 -4.63 13.02
CA ASN A 184 15.68 -4.13 13.58
C ASN A 184 15.58 -3.90 15.09
N GLU A 185 14.37 -3.65 15.58
CA GLU A 185 14.07 -3.49 17.01
C GLU A 185 13.47 -4.75 17.62
N ALA A 186 13.47 -5.88 16.89
CA ALA A 186 12.81 -7.11 17.33
C ALA A 186 13.40 -7.67 18.65
N ASP A 187 14.69 -7.42 18.93
CA ASP A 187 15.33 -7.80 20.19
C ASP A 187 14.67 -7.14 21.42
N ALA A 188 13.97 -6.01 21.22
CA ALA A 188 13.25 -5.28 22.26
C ALA A 188 11.77 -5.70 22.39
N TYR A 189 11.28 -6.62 21.54
CA TYR A 189 9.89 -7.05 21.59
C TYR A 189 9.65 -7.94 22.81
N ASP A 190 8.58 -7.64 23.55
CA ASP A 190 8.08 -8.51 24.61
C ASP A 190 7.22 -9.66 24.05
N GLU A 191 6.89 -10.62 24.92
CA GLU A 191 6.12 -11.80 24.54
C GLU A 191 4.72 -11.43 24.01
N GLU A 192 4.11 -10.38 24.55
CA GLU A 192 2.79 -9.90 24.13
C GLU A 192 2.83 -9.34 22.71
N ARG A 193 3.83 -8.52 22.38
CA ARG A 193 4.04 -7.99 21.03
C ARG A 193 4.29 -9.09 20.02
N ILE A 194 5.15 -10.07 20.37
CA ILE A 194 5.43 -11.23 19.51
C ILE A 194 4.15 -12.02 19.25
N ARG A 195 3.37 -12.32 20.29
CA ARG A 195 2.10 -13.03 20.18
C ARG A 195 1.10 -12.25 19.31
N ASN A 196 0.98 -10.95 19.52
CA ASN A 196 0.08 -10.10 18.74
C ASN A 196 0.46 -10.08 17.24
N ILE A 197 1.75 -10.00 16.90
CA ILE A 197 2.20 -10.08 15.49
C ILE A 197 1.85 -11.44 14.89
N ARG A 198 2.08 -12.54 15.63
CA ARG A 198 1.76 -13.90 15.15
C ARG A 198 0.27 -14.09 14.92
N ASP A 199 -0.53 -13.81 15.95
CA ASP A 199 -1.93 -14.20 15.97
C ASP A 199 -2.81 -13.24 15.15
N ASN A 200 -2.50 -11.92 15.18
CA ASN A 200 -3.36 -10.90 14.59
C ASN A 200 -2.85 -10.35 13.24
N LEU A 201 -1.63 -10.70 12.82
CA LEU A 201 -1.09 -10.30 11.51
C LEU A 201 -0.65 -11.51 10.68
N LEU A 202 0.30 -12.31 11.15
CA LEU A 202 0.87 -13.41 10.35
C LEU A 202 -0.16 -14.51 10.05
N SER A 203 -0.95 -14.92 11.04
CA SER A 203 -1.98 -15.95 10.87
C SER A 203 -3.05 -15.53 9.83
N PRO A 204 -3.68 -14.34 9.93
CA PRO A 204 -4.60 -13.84 8.88
C PRO A 204 -3.96 -13.73 7.50
N VAL A 205 -2.73 -13.21 7.41
CA VAL A 205 -1.99 -13.10 6.15
C VAL A 205 -1.82 -14.47 5.51
N ARG A 206 -1.41 -15.50 6.28
CA ARG A 206 -1.26 -16.87 5.76
C ARG A 206 -2.58 -17.48 5.30
N ALA A 207 -3.68 -17.18 5.99
CA ALA A 207 -5.00 -17.70 5.65
C ALA A 207 -5.55 -17.07 4.36
N PHE A 208 -5.29 -15.79 4.14
CA PHE A 208 -5.85 -15.03 3.02
C PHE A 208 -4.97 -15.05 1.77
N VAL A 209 -3.65 -14.93 1.93
CA VAL A 209 -2.74 -14.74 0.82
C VAL A 209 -2.59 -16.06 0.07
N HIS A 210 -3.50 -16.26 -0.89
CA HIS A 210 -3.50 -17.44 -1.73
C HIS A 210 -2.33 -17.38 -2.73
N THR A 211 -1.72 -18.54 -2.97
CA THR A 211 -0.54 -18.73 -3.81
C THR A 211 -0.74 -18.45 -5.30
N TYR A 212 -1.91 -17.97 -5.73
CA TYR A 212 -2.24 -17.79 -7.14
C TYR A 212 -1.74 -16.48 -7.74
N THR A 213 -1.39 -15.48 -6.92
CA THR A 213 -0.73 -14.26 -7.40
C THR A 213 0.74 -14.25 -7.02
N ARG A 214 1.60 -13.75 -7.91
CA ARG A 214 3.02 -13.56 -7.60
C ARG A 214 3.23 -12.63 -6.39
N LEU A 215 2.44 -11.56 -6.31
CA LEU A 215 2.44 -10.64 -5.17
C LEU A 215 2.15 -11.39 -3.86
N GLY A 216 1.11 -12.21 -3.85
CA GLY A 216 0.77 -13.02 -2.69
C GLY A 216 1.87 -14.00 -2.28
N GLN A 217 2.52 -14.66 -3.24
CA GLN A 217 3.66 -15.54 -2.93
C GLN A 217 4.83 -14.80 -2.25
N GLU A 218 5.13 -13.58 -2.69
CA GLU A 218 6.20 -12.78 -2.08
C GLU A 218 5.82 -12.26 -0.69
N ILE A 219 4.54 -11.89 -0.47
CA ILE A 219 4.02 -11.53 0.86
C ILE A 219 4.11 -12.71 1.81
N LEU A 220 3.74 -13.92 1.37
CA LEU A 220 3.85 -15.13 2.17
C LEU A 220 5.30 -15.42 2.57
N GLN A 221 6.25 -15.28 1.64
CA GLN A 221 7.68 -15.41 1.94
C GLN A 221 8.16 -14.37 2.95
N HIS A 222 7.64 -13.14 2.90
CA HIS A 222 7.98 -12.10 3.86
C HIS A 222 7.40 -12.42 5.25
N ALA A 223 6.17 -12.91 5.32
CA ALA A 223 5.55 -13.38 6.55
C ALA A 223 6.33 -14.56 7.17
N ASP A 224 6.76 -15.54 6.36
CA ASP A 224 7.65 -16.63 6.78
C ASP A 224 8.95 -16.10 7.39
N HIS A 225 9.56 -15.08 6.76
CA HIS A 225 10.79 -14.47 7.25
C HIS A 225 10.58 -13.78 8.61
N ILE A 226 9.49 -13.03 8.77
CA ILE A 226 9.15 -12.38 10.04
C ILE A 226 8.95 -13.45 11.12
N GLU A 227 8.17 -14.49 10.85
CA GLU A 227 7.90 -15.56 11.82
C GLU A 227 9.19 -16.24 12.30
N TYR A 228 10.05 -16.62 11.37
CA TYR A 228 11.36 -17.20 11.67
C TYR A 228 12.20 -16.31 12.59
N ARG A 229 12.21 -14.99 12.34
CA ARG A 229 12.93 -14.03 13.19
C ARG A 229 12.33 -13.94 14.59
N LEU A 230 11.01 -13.96 14.72
CA LEU A 230 10.33 -13.95 16.02
C LEU A 230 10.54 -15.25 16.79
N GLU A 231 10.56 -16.41 16.11
CA GLU A 231 10.87 -17.72 16.72
C GLU A 231 12.29 -17.77 17.29
N ALA A 232 13.28 -17.33 16.51
CA ALA A 232 14.67 -17.28 16.97
C ALA A 232 14.82 -16.43 18.25
N LEU A 233 14.06 -15.35 18.38
CA LEU A 233 14.05 -14.51 19.58
C LEU A 233 13.39 -15.19 20.78
N ALA A 234 12.27 -15.88 20.56
CA ALA A 234 11.60 -16.64 21.60
C ALA A 234 12.49 -17.77 22.15
N GLU A 235 13.28 -18.42 21.30
CA GLU A 235 14.26 -19.44 21.72
C GLU A 235 15.41 -18.87 22.55
N ILE A 236 15.95 -17.69 22.17
CA ILE A 236 17.01 -17.01 22.93
C ILE A 236 16.51 -16.58 24.32
N ASN A 237 15.25 -16.14 24.40
CA ASN A 237 14.65 -15.63 25.63
C ASN A 237 13.99 -16.72 26.48
N ALA A 238 13.95 -17.98 26.00
CA ALA A 238 13.39 -19.08 26.76
C ALA A 238 14.19 -19.31 28.04
N PRO A 239 13.55 -19.40 29.22
CA PRO A 239 14.25 -19.69 30.45
C PRO A 239 14.93 -21.06 30.32
N SER A 240 16.25 -21.10 30.60
CA SER A 240 17.01 -22.34 30.61
C SER A 240 16.25 -23.41 31.39
N PRO A 241 16.03 -24.61 30.81
CA PRO A 241 15.28 -25.65 31.49
C PRO A 241 15.91 -25.91 32.86
N PRO A 242 15.11 -26.10 33.91
CA PRO A 242 15.64 -26.33 35.25
C PRO A 242 16.58 -27.53 35.18
N LEU A 243 17.83 -27.33 35.63
CA LEU A 243 18.83 -28.38 35.73
C LEU A 243 18.17 -29.58 36.42
N GLN A 244 17.93 -30.66 35.67
CA GLN A 244 17.45 -31.91 36.24
C GLN A 244 18.54 -32.40 37.19
N ASN A 245 18.32 -32.17 38.49
CA ASN A 245 19.14 -32.70 39.55
C ASN A 245 19.03 -34.23 39.48
N ASN A 246 19.97 -34.86 38.79
CA ASN A 246 20.16 -36.30 38.74
C ASN A 246 20.41 -36.80 40.17
N THR A 247 19.34 -37.07 40.89
CA THR A 247 19.37 -37.70 42.20
C THR A 247 19.07 -39.18 42.05
N ALA A 248 19.95 -39.96 42.67
CA ALA A 248 19.87 -41.40 42.94
C ALA A 248 20.23 -42.36 41.78
N HIS A 249 21.54 -42.53 41.59
CA HIS A 249 22.10 -43.86 41.34
C HIS A 249 21.60 -44.84 42.42
N LYS A 250 20.57 -45.64 42.10
CA LYS A 250 20.27 -46.86 42.85
C LYS A 250 21.41 -47.85 42.65
N LYS A 251 22.10 -48.21 43.73
CA LYS A 251 23.06 -49.33 43.76
C LYS A 251 22.33 -50.63 43.36
N PRO A 252 22.94 -51.50 42.54
CA PRO A 252 22.38 -52.81 42.25
C PRO A 252 22.53 -53.71 43.48
N THR A 253 21.41 -54.29 43.91
CA THR A 253 21.36 -55.38 44.89
C THR A 253 21.81 -56.66 44.18
N LEU A 254 22.87 -57.30 44.69
CA LEU A 254 23.30 -58.63 44.30
C LEU A 254 22.45 -59.67 45.02
N THR A 255 21.88 -60.61 44.26
CA THR A 255 21.40 -61.92 44.72
C THR A 255 21.82 -62.95 43.70
#